data_AF-A0A1C5XGZ4-F1
#
_entry.id   AF-A0A1C5XGZ4-F1
#
_cell.length_a   1.000
_cell.length_b   1.000
_cell.length_c   1.000
_cell.angle_alpha   90.00
_cell.angle_beta   90.00
_cell.angle_gamma   90.00
#
_symmetry.space_group_name_H-M   'P 1'
#
loop_
_entity.id
_entity.type
_entity.pdbx_description
1 polymer ?
#
loop_
_entity_poly.entity_id
_entity_poly.type
_entity_poly.pdbx_seq_one_letter_code
_entity_poly.pdbx_strand_id
1 'polypeptide(L)'
;MKENIFEIPLLNNISDTFSTTVGELQLYLDLFHDENMHDLYSIKQAIISLSNCMELLVKYRLLVEHWEFIFDDINKAKECNFETGDFISVNFNRGIERLKNICNIDVDKYFIYSRELHKYRNKLVHFTLNDNLNSILSNIISSIEEAHNFIFNEIIIYIENYEAVKDIKNDLNELLDIKNGLRFILSSM
;
A
#
# COMPACT_ATOMS: atom_id res chain seq x y z
N MET A 1 -26.06 16.39 24.48
CA MET A 1 -25.87 15.32 23.48
C MET A 1 -24.37 15.14 23.34
N LYS A 2 -23.83 13.92 23.52
CA LYS A 2 -22.47 13.65 23.04
C LYS A 2 -22.53 13.74 21.52
N GLU A 3 -21.71 14.60 20.92
CA GLU A 3 -21.53 14.61 19.48
C GLU A 3 -21.10 13.21 19.05
N ASN A 4 -21.72 12.69 17.99
CA ASN A 4 -21.31 11.43 17.39
C ASN A 4 -20.04 11.74 16.58
N ILE A 5 -18.88 11.56 17.21
CA ILE A 5 -17.59 11.78 16.58
C ILE A 5 -17.35 10.62 15.59
N PHE A 6 -17.15 10.96 14.32
CA PHE A 6 -16.76 10.00 13.28
C PHE A 6 -15.24 10.04 13.14
N GLU A 7 -14.57 9.09 13.78
CA GLU A 7 -13.11 8.99 13.82
C GLU A 7 -12.66 7.70 13.12
N ILE A 8 -11.85 7.82 12.07
CA ILE A 8 -11.24 6.70 11.35
C ILE A 8 -9.72 6.86 11.41
N PRO A 9 -9.02 6.05 12.22
CA PRO A 9 -7.56 6.03 12.28
C PRO A 9 -6.89 5.67 10.95
N LEU A 10 -5.64 6.09 10.77
CA LEU A 10 -4.83 5.76 9.59
C LEU A 10 -4.70 4.25 9.35
N LEU A 11 -4.64 3.45 10.43
CA LEU A 11 -4.58 1.98 10.32
C LEU A 11 -5.83 1.40 9.65
N ASN A 12 -7.00 1.99 9.87
CA ASN A 12 -8.23 1.58 9.18
C ASN A 12 -8.14 1.90 7.68
N ASN A 13 -7.59 3.06 7.30
CA ASN A 13 -7.39 3.38 5.88
C ASN A 13 -6.41 2.40 5.20
N ILE A 14 -5.38 1.92 5.93
CA ILE A 14 -4.47 0.88 5.43
C ILE A 14 -5.26 -0.43 5.21
N SER A 15 -6.04 -0.86 6.21
CA SER A 15 -6.91 -2.04 6.12
C SER A 15 -7.88 -1.95 4.93
N ASP A 16 -8.59 -0.83 4.79
CA ASP A 16 -9.52 -0.60 3.68
C ASP A 16 -8.85 -0.70 2.30
N THR A 17 -7.62 -0.19 2.17
CA THR A 17 -6.84 -0.33 0.93
C THR A 17 -6.38 -1.76 0.68
N PHE A 18 -6.13 -2.56 1.71
CA PHE A 18 -5.88 -3.99 1.57
C PHE A 18 -7.11 -4.73 1.10
N SER A 19 -8.26 -4.55 1.75
CA SER A 19 -9.51 -5.19 1.34
C SER A 19 -9.89 -4.82 -0.09
N THR A 20 -9.68 -3.56 -0.49
CA THR A 20 -9.88 -3.12 -1.89
C THR A 20 -8.94 -3.88 -2.84
N THR A 21 -7.65 -3.98 -2.51
CA THR A 21 -6.67 -4.70 -3.33
C THR A 21 -7.02 -6.17 -3.47
N VAL A 22 -7.41 -6.82 -2.36
CA VAL A 22 -7.86 -8.22 -2.33
C VAL A 22 -9.08 -8.41 -3.23
N GLY A 23 -10.10 -7.56 -3.10
CA GLY A 23 -11.33 -7.65 -3.89
C GLY A 23 -11.09 -7.53 -5.40
N GLU A 24 -10.28 -6.56 -5.82
CA GLU A 24 -9.95 -6.38 -7.24
C GLU A 24 -9.13 -7.55 -7.80
N LEU A 25 -8.16 -8.05 -7.04
CA LEU A 25 -7.37 -9.20 -7.48
C LEU A 25 -8.19 -10.49 -7.47
N GLN A 26 -9.10 -10.68 -6.51
CA GLN A 26 -10.02 -11.82 -6.50
C GLN A 26 -10.92 -11.79 -7.73
N LEU A 27 -11.48 -10.62 -8.07
CA LEU A 27 -12.28 -10.46 -9.30
C LEU A 27 -11.48 -10.86 -10.55
N TYR A 28 -10.21 -10.45 -10.62
CA TYR A 28 -9.32 -10.88 -11.71
C TYR A 28 -9.14 -12.41 -11.75
N LEU A 29 -8.91 -13.05 -10.59
CA LEU A 29 -8.76 -14.50 -10.50
C LEU A 29 -10.03 -15.22 -10.97
N ASP A 30 -11.20 -14.79 -10.50
CA ASP A 30 -12.49 -15.39 -10.83
C ASP A 30 -12.76 -15.34 -12.33
N LEU A 31 -12.51 -14.18 -12.97
CA LEU A 31 -12.72 -13.99 -14.40
C LEU A 31 -11.69 -14.71 -15.28
N PHE A 32 -10.45 -14.88 -14.79
CA PHE A 32 -9.45 -15.67 -15.51
C PHE A 32 -9.88 -17.14 -15.68
N HIS A 33 -10.61 -17.69 -14.71
CA HIS A 33 -11.12 -19.06 -14.76
C HIS A 33 -12.29 -19.25 -15.75
N ASP A 34 -12.99 -18.19 -16.15
CA ASP A 34 -14.16 -18.24 -17.04
C ASP A 34 -13.84 -18.15 -18.55
N GLU A 35 -12.56 -18.27 -18.94
CA GLU A 35 -12.01 -18.26 -20.32
C GLU A 35 -12.40 -17.05 -21.21
N ASN A 36 -13.17 -16.08 -20.70
CA ASN A 36 -13.77 -15.00 -21.48
C ASN A 36 -13.56 -13.63 -20.84
N MET A 37 -12.34 -13.10 -21.04
CA MET A 37 -11.85 -11.73 -20.79
C MET A 37 -10.83 -11.64 -19.65
N HIS A 38 -9.63 -11.15 -19.97
CA HIS A 38 -8.77 -10.54 -18.96
C HIS A 38 -9.41 -9.23 -18.54
N ASP A 39 -9.91 -9.17 -17.30
CA ASP A 39 -10.36 -7.90 -16.75
C ASP A 39 -9.15 -7.04 -16.38
N LEU A 40 -8.64 -6.30 -17.36
CA LEU A 40 -7.55 -5.34 -17.16
C LEU A 40 -7.97 -4.17 -16.26
N TYR A 41 -9.28 -3.97 -16.03
CA TYR A 41 -9.78 -2.95 -15.13
C TYR A 41 -9.45 -3.31 -13.67
N SER A 42 -9.71 -4.54 -13.26
CA SER A 42 -9.41 -4.98 -11.90
C SER A 42 -7.90 -4.99 -11.60
N ILE A 43 -7.06 -5.40 -12.57
CA ILE A 43 -5.59 -5.24 -12.44
C ILE A 43 -5.19 -3.76 -12.29
N LYS A 44 -5.80 -2.86 -13.08
CA LYS A 44 -5.55 -1.42 -12.94
C LYS A 44 -5.92 -0.94 -11.54
N GLN A 45 -7.07 -1.33 -11.01
CA GLN A 45 -7.52 -0.90 -9.69
C GLN A 45 -6.62 -1.47 -8.58
N ALA A 46 -6.23 -2.74 -8.68
CA ALA A 46 -5.29 -3.37 -7.77
C ALA A 46 -3.92 -2.65 -7.73
N ILE A 47 -3.38 -2.22 -8.88
CA ILE A 47 -2.14 -1.43 -8.93
C ILE A 47 -2.31 -0.10 -8.19
N ILE A 48 -3.44 0.59 -8.38
CA ILE A 48 -3.72 1.88 -7.75
C ILE A 48 -3.87 1.70 -6.23
N SER A 49 -4.69 0.74 -5.80
CA SER A 49 -4.96 0.49 -4.38
C SER A 49 -3.72 0.01 -3.64
N LEU A 50 -2.93 -0.90 -4.22
CA LEU A 50 -1.70 -1.41 -3.60
C LEU A 50 -0.62 -0.33 -3.53
N SER A 51 -0.49 0.53 -4.55
CA SER A 51 0.42 1.69 -4.48
C SER A 51 0.01 2.65 -3.36
N ASN A 52 -1.29 2.95 -3.25
CA ASN A 52 -1.79 3.81 -2.17
C ASN A 52 -1.52 3.18 -0.80
N CYS A 53 -1.71 1.87 -0.66
CA CYS A 53 -1.42 1.16 0.56
C CYS A 53 0.07 1.29 0.96
N MET A 54 0.98 1.05 0.02
CA MET A 54 2.43 1.22 0.26
C MET A 54 2.79 2.65 0.69
N GLU A 55 2.15 3.67 0.11
CA GLU A 55 2.34 5.05 0.55
C GLU A 55 1.81 5.30 1.97
N LEU A 56 0.65 4.74 2.32
CA LEU A 56 0.10 4.85 3.68
C LEU A 56 0.98 4.15 4.71
N LEU A 57 1.56 2.99 4.38
CA LEU A 57 2.50 2.29 5.26
C LEU A 57 3.77 3.10 5.51
N VAL A 58 4.34 3.71 4.46
CA VAL A 58 5.48 4.61 4.59
C VAL A 58 5.13 5.80 5.49
N LYS A 59 3.97 6.42 5.29
CA LYS A 59 3.48 7.54 6.12
C LYS A 59 3.25 7.12 7.56
N TYR A 60 2.67 5.95 7.80
CA TYR A 60 2.48 5.42 9.15
C TYR A 60 3.81 5.28 9.87
N ARG A 61 4.83 4.67 9.24
CA ARG A 61 6.14 4.53 9.89
C ARG A 61 6.80 5.87 10.17
N LEU A 62 6.61 6.87 9.30
CA LEU A 62 7.10 8.23 9.56
C LEU A 62 6.36 8.89 10.74
N LEU A 63 5.05 8.71 10.86
CA LEU A 63 4.27 9.21 11.99
C LEU A 63 4.72 8.65 13.33
N VAL A 64 5.04 7.35 13.36
CA VAL A 64 5.62 6.69 14.53
C VAL A 64 6.91 7.37 14.96
N GLU A 65 7.72 7.85 14.01
CA GLU A 65 8.97 8.54 14.31
C GLU A 65 8.72 9.98 14.78
N HIS A 66 8.01 10.76 13.97
CA HIS A 66 7.62 12.13 14.30
C HIS A 66 6.52 12.64 13.35
N TRP A 67 5.53 13.36 13.90
CA TRP A 67 4.39 13.87 13.13
C TRP A 67 4.79 14.81 11.99
N GLU A 68 5.84 15.63 12.16
CA GLU A 68 6.31 16.55 11.12
C GLU A 68 6.81 15.82 9.87
N PHE A 69 7.24 14.56 10.01
CA PHE A 69 7.83 13.81 8.90
C PHE A 69 6.81 13.35 7.87
N ILE A 70 5.52 13.57 8.08
CA ILE A 70 4.54 13.39 7.01
C ILE A 70 4.28 14.65 6.19
N PHE A 71 4.78 15.83 6.57
CA PHE A 71 4.64 17.04 5.77
C PHE A 71 5.54 16.98 4.54
N ASP A 72 5.05 17.35 3.36
CA ASP A 72 5.89 17.41 2.15
C ASP A 72 7.10 18.35 2.34
N ASP A 73 6.94 19.45 3.06
CA ASP A 73 8.03 20.32 3.53
C ASP A 73 8.02 20.40 5.06
N ILE A 74 8.99 19.70 5.69
CA ILE A 74 9.12 19.61 7.16
C ILE A 74 9.30 21.01 7.77
N ASN A 75 9.98 21.94 7.10
CA ASN A 75 10.21 23.29 7.64
C ASN A 75 8.93 24.14 7.71
N LYS A 76 7.85 23.70 7.05
CA LYS A 76 6.54 24.34 7.10
C LYS A 76 5.56 23.62 8.03
N ALA A 77 6.03 22.59 8.73
CA ALA A 77 5.18 21.83 9.65
C ALA A 77 4.66 22.75 10.76
N LYS A 78 3.35 22.65 11.00
CA LYS A 78 2.65 23.35 12.06
C LYS A 78 1.66 22.39 12.69
N GLU A 79 1.66 22.32 14.01
CA GLU A 79 0.79 21.42 14.78
C GLU A 79 -0.69 21.66 14.45
N CYS A 80 -1.13 22.91 14.35
CA CYS A 80 -2.52 23.24 13.98
C CYS A 80 -2.91 22.75 12.57
N ASN A 81 -1.96 22.73 11.62
CA ASN A 81 -2.20 22.19 10.28
C ASN A 81 -2.24 20.67 10.31
N PHE A 82 -1.43 20.04 11.16
CA PHE A 82 -1.43 18.59 11.35
C PHE A 82 -2.77 18.11 11.93
N GLU A 83 -3.22 18.73 13.02
CA GLU A 83 -4.49 18.40 13.71
C GLU A 83 -5.72 18.56 12.80
N THR A 84 -5.70 19.55 11.90
CA THR A 84 -6.82 19.83 10.98
C THR A 84 -6.71 19.07 9.66
N GLY A 85 -5.57 18.45 9.36
CA GLY A 85 -5.28 17.84 8.07
C GLY A 85 -4.98 18.85 6.94
N ASP A 86 -4.88 20.15 7.25
CA ASP A 86 -4.61 21.22 6.26
C ASP A 86 -3.12 21.32 5.91
N PHE A 87 -2.59 20.26 5.31
CA PHE A 87 -1.21 20.22 4.82
C PHE A 87 -1.05 19.30 3.62
N ILE A 88 0.02 19.53 2.86
CA ILE A 88 0.43 18.62 1.79
C ILE A 88 1.27 17.52 2.43
N SER A 89 0.84 16.27 2.31
CA SER A 89 1.61 15.13 2.82
C SER A 89 2.73 14.72 1.85
N VAL A 90 3.78 14.13 2.41
CA VAL A 90 4.92 13.59 1.65
C VAL A 90 4.46 12.50 0.70
N ASN A 91 4.97 12.51 -0.54
CA ASN A 91 4.72 11.42 -1.50
C ASN A 91 5.57 10.18 -1.19
N PHE A 92 5.22 9.04 -1.80
CA PHE A 92 5.91 7.76 -1.62
C PHE A 92 7.44 7.83 -1.72
N ASN A 93 7.99 8.37 -2.82
CA ASN A 93 9.45 8.38 -3.04
C ASN A 93 10.18 9.23 -2.00
N ARG A 94 9.66 10.42 -1.69
CA ARG A 94 10.23 11.27 -0.64
C ARG A 94 10.07 10.65 0.75
N GLY A 95 8.97 9.93 0.97
CA GLY A 95 8.73 9.19 2.20
C GLY A 95 9.74 8.07 2.41
N ILE A 96 10.03 7.27 1.37
CA ILE A 96 11.07 6.24 1.41
C ILE A 96 12.45 6.85 1.70
N GLU A 97 12.81 7.95 1.03
CA GLU A 97 14.07 8.64 1.33
C GLU A 97 14.15 9.11 2.78
N ARG A 98 13.03 9.53 3.38
CA ARG A 98 12.98 9.85 4.81
C ARG A 98 13.13 8.61 5.68
N LEU A 99 12.46 7.51 5.37
CA LEU A 99 12.65 6.25 6.09
C LEU A 99 14.11 5.81 6.10
N LYS A 100 14.79 5.95 4.96
CA LYS A 100 16.23 5.65 4.84
C LYS A 100 17.09 6.59 5.69
N ASN A 101 16.91 7.89 5.52
CA ASN A 101 17.84 8.89 6.08
C ASN A 101 17.56 9.24 7.54
N ILE A 102 16.32 9.06 8.00
CA ILE A 102 15.85 9.45 9.34
C ILE A 102 15.61 8.21 10.20
N CYS A 103 14.85 7.24 9.69
CA CYS A 103 14.51 6.02 10.44
C CYS A 103 15.56 4.91 10.29
N ASN A 104 16.62 5.13 9.49
CA ASN A 104 17.68 4.15 9.20
C ASN A 104 17.16 2.79 8.69
N ILE A 105 16.09 2.82 7.90
CA ILE A 105 15.48 1.62 7.31
C ILE A 105 16.22 1.26 6.02
N ASP A 106 16.53 -0.03 5.84
CA ASP A 106 17.02 -0.55 4.57
C ASP A 106 15.88 -0.58 3.54
N VAL A 107 15.73 0.51 2.81
CA VAL A 107 14.64 0.69 1.84
C VAL A 107 14.74 -0.22 0.63
N ASP A 108 15.94 -0.72 0.30
CA ASP A 108 16.13 -1.63 -0.82
C ASP A 108 15.68 -3.05 -0.47
N LYS A 109 15.57 -3.38 0.83
CA LYS A 109 14.92 -4.61 1.30
C LYS A 109 13.39 -4.60 1.09
N TYR A 110 12.75 -3.42 1.10
CA TYR A 110 11.30 -3.32 1.22
C TYR A 110 10.58 -2.66 0.04
N PHE A 111 11.28 -1.94 -0.85
CA PHE A 111 10.59 -1.07 -1.82
C PHE A 111 11.15 -1.13 -3.25
N ILE A 112 11.77 -2.22 -3.67
CA ILE A 112 12.25 -2.39 -5.06
C ILE A 112 11.06 -2.44 -6.02
N TYR A 113 10.13 -3.37 -5.80
CA TYR A 113 9.00 -3.62 -6.69
C TYR A 113 7.87 -2.60 -6.49
N SER A 114 7.68 -2.12 -5.26
CA SER A 114 6.73 -1.06 -4.94
C SER A 114 7.07 0.25 -5.65
N ARG A 115 8.37 0.54 -5.89
CA ARG A 115 8.78 1.67 -6.73
C ARG A 115 8.36 1.50 -8.19
N GLU A 116 8.44 0.29 -8.74
CA GLU A 116 7.91 0.01 -10.09
C GLU A 116 6.39 0.09 -10.12
N LEU A 117 5.71 -0.40 -9.08
CA LEU A 117 4.26 -0.29 -8.95
C LEU A 117 3.78 1.18 -8.97
N HIS A 118 4.49 2.07 -8.27
CA HIS A 118 4.21 3.52 -8.33
C HIS A 118 4.44 4.12 -9.73
N LYS A 119 5.43 3.63 -10.50
CA LYS A 119 5.61 4.04 -11.90
C LYS A 119 4.43 3.57 -12.75
N TYR A 120 3.92 2.36 -12.54
CA TYR A 120 2.72 1.86 -13.22
C TYR A 120 1.49 2.69 -12.86
N ARG A 121 1.26 2.95 -11.57
CA ARG A 121 0.17 3.81 -11.09
C ARG A 121 0.24 5.21 -11.73
N ASN A 122 1.42 5.82 -11.81
CA ASN A 122 1.57 7.13 -12.45
C ASN A 122 1.22 7.09 -13.96
N LYS A 123 1.63 6.04 -14.67
CA LYS A 123 1.22 5.85 -16.07
C LYS A 123 -0.29 5.60 -16.19
N LEU A 124 -0.90 4.78 -15.34
CA LEU A 124 -2.34 4.47 -15.38
C LEU A 124 -3.23 5.66 -15.07
N VAL A 125 -2.79 6.57 -14.19
CA VAL A 125 -3.56 7.75 -13.77
C VAL A 125 -3.39 8.91 -14.76
N HIS A 126 -2.20 9.10 -15.32
CA HIS A 126 -1.88 10.31 -16.10
C HIS A 126 -1.62 10.05 -17.60
N PHE A 127 -1.34 8.80 -18.00
CA PHE A 127 -0.89 8.45 -19.35
C PHE A 127 -1.44 7.07 -19.77
N THR A 128 -0.65 6.34 -20.58
CA THR A 128 -0.92 4.96 -20.97
C THR A 128 0.14 4.05 -20.36
N LEU A 129 -0.30 3.00 -19.66
CA LEU A 129 0.57 1.88 -19.30
C LEU A 129 0.62 0.90 -20.47
N ASN A 130 1.78 0.78 -21.10
CA ASN A 130 2.07 -0.24 -22.11
C ASN A 130 3.25 -1.08 -21.60
N ASP A 131 2.96 -2.28 -21.11
CA ASP A 131 3.92 -3.22 -20.56
C ASP A 131 3.35 -4.65 -20.67
N ASN A 132 4.20 -5.65 -20.46
CA ASN A 132 3.80 -7.05 -20.47
C ASN A 132 2.96 -7.38 -19.22
N LEU A 133 1.80 -8.01 -19.41
CA LEU A 133 0.92 -8.44 -18.32
C LEU A 133 1.65 -9.35 -17.32
N ASN A 134 2.49 -10.28 -17.79
CA ASN A 134 3.26 -11.17 -16.91
C ASN A 134 4.23 -10.39 -16.01
N SER A 135 4.86 -9.34 -16.55
CA SER A 135 5.75 -8.45 -15.78
C SER A 135 4.97 -7.63 -14.77
N ILE A 136 3.78 -7.12 -15.14
CA ILE A 136 2.87 -6.42 -14.23
C ILE A 136 2.45 -7.33 -13.08
N LEU A 137 1.97 -8.54 -13.38
CA LEU A 137 1.53 -9.52 -12.37
C LEU A 137 2.70 -9.92 -11.44
N SER A 138 3.89 -10.15 -11.98
CA SER A 138 5.09 -10.42 -11.18
C SER A 138 5.40 -9.26 -10.24
N ASN A 139 5.33 -8.02 -10.71
CA ASN A 139 5.57 -6.84 -9.87
C ASN A 139 4.50 -6.66 -8.79
N ILE A 140 3.23 -6.97 -9.06
CA ILE A 140 2.16 -6.99 -8.05
C ILE A 140 2.48 -8.04 -6.98
N ILE A 141 2.77 -9.29 -7.38
CA ILE A 141 3.11 -10.40 -6.47
C ILE A 141 4.29 -10.01 -5.56
N SER A 142 5.35 -9.45 -6.12
CA SER A 142 6.52 -9.04 -5.36
C SER A 142 6.25 -7.84 -4.45
N SER A 143 5.39 -6.90 -4.87
CA SER A 143 4.99 -5.76 -4.04
C SER A 143 4.11 -6.19 -2.84
N ILE A 144 3.27 -7.22 -2.99
CA ILE A 144 2.54 -7.81 -1.85
C ILE A 144 3.52 -8.42 -0.84
N GLU A 145 4.58 -9.07 -1.33
CA GLU A 145 5.61 -9.68 -0.48
C GLU A 145 6.44 -8.61 0.26
N GLU A 146 6.74 -7.50 -0.41
CA GLU A 146 7.33 -6.31 0.19
C GLU A 146 6.44 -5.69 1.27
N ALA A 147 5.13 -5.52 1.01
CA ALA A 147 4.17 -5.00 1.97
C ALA A 147 4.13 -5.86 3.25
N HIS A 148 4.03 -7.18 3.08
CA HIS A 148 4.08 -8.15 4.18
C HIS A 148 5.35 -7.99 5.02
N ASN A 149 6.52 -7.99 4.36
CA ASN A 149 7.81 -7.92 5.04
C ASN A 149 8.02 -6.58 5.75
N PHE A 150 7.58 -5.48 5.15
CA PHE A 150 7.66 -4.16 5.76
C PHE A 150 6.73 -4.06 6.97
N ILE A 151 5.50 -4.56 6.87
CA ILE A 151 4.58 -4.54 8.01
C ILE A 151 5.10 -5.35 9.18
N PHE A 152 5.55 -6.57 8.90
CA PHE A 152 5.98 -7.49 9.95
C PHE A 152 7.23 -6.98 10.69
N ASN A 153 8.16 -6.38 9.96
CA ASN A 153 9.45 -5.97 10.52
C ASN A 153 9.44 -4.53 11.05
N GLU A 154 8.69 -3.62 10.42
CA GLU A 154 8.81 -2.18 10.67
C GLU A 154 7.52 -1.53 11.17
N ILE A 155 6.36 -2.19 11.14
CA ILE A 155 5.07 -1.56 11.49
C ILE A 155 4.46 -2.16 12.75
N ILE A 156 4.25 -3.49 12.78
CA ILE A 156 3.49 -4.16 13.86
C ILE A 156 4.11 -3.90 15.23
N ILE A 157 5.43 -3.76 15.31
CA ILE A 157 6.15 -3.51 16.56
C ILE A 157 5.76 -2.18 17.24
N TYR A 158 5.12 -1.27 16.52
CA TYR A 158 4.68 0.04 17.02
C TYR A 158 3.16 0.12 17.26
N ILE A 159 2.42 -0.96 17.02
CA ILE A 159 0.98 -1.00 17.25
C ILE A 159 0.71 -1.61 18.63
N GLU A 160 0.28 -0.78 19.58
CA GLU A 160 -0.04 -1.24 20.94
C GLU A 160 -1.36 -2.01 21.03
N ASN A 161 -2.31 -1.68 20.15
CA ASN A 161 -3.63 -2.32 20.14
C ASN A 161 -3.56 -3.73 19.54
N TYR A 162 -3.74 -4.74 20.39
CA TYR A 162 -3.70 -6.14 20.01
C TYR A 162 -4.72 -6.53 18.94
N GLU A 163 -5.96 -6.03 19.02
CA GLU A 163 -6.98 -6.32 18.00
C GLU A 163 -6.61 -5.69 16.66
N ALA A 164 -6.07 -4.45 16.66
CA ALA A 164 -5.58 -3.83 15.42
C ALA A 164 -4.42 -4.62 14.79
N VAL A 165 -3.50 -5.17 15.60
CA VAL A 165 -2.44 -6.07 15.10
C VAL A 165 -3.03 -7.33 14.48
N LYS A 166 -4.06 -7.90 15.13
CA LYS A 166 -4.72 -9.10 14.64
C LYS A 166 -5.46 -8.84 13.32
N ASP A 167 -6.15 -7.72 13.20
CA ASP A 167 -6.87 -7.33 11.99
C ASP A 167 -5.90 -7.16 10.81
N ILE A 168 -4.81 -6.40 10.99
CA ILE A 168 -3.77 -6.24 9.94
C ILE A 168 -3.15 -7.58 9.56
N LYS A 169 -2.95 -8.50 10.51
CA LYS A 169 -2.44 -9.85 10.19
C LYS A 169 -3.45 -10.65 9.37
N ASN A 170 -4.74 -10.51 9.63
CA ASN A 170 -5.78 -11.16 8.81
C ASN A 170 -5.78 -10.59 7.39
N ASP A 171 -5.77 -9.25 7.24
CA ASP A 171 -5.70 -8.59 5.93
C ASP A 171 -4.46 -9.04 5.13
N LEU A 172 -3.32 -9.16 5.80
CA LEU A 172 -2.09 -9.67 5.19
C LEU A 172 -2.21 -11.12 4.75
N ASN A 173 -2.87 -11.98 5.53
CA ASN A 173 -3.08 -13.37 5.15
C ASN A 173 -3.96 -13.47 3.90
N GLU A 174 -5.05 -12.68 3.83
CA GLU A 174 -5.91 -12.63 2.64
C GLU A 174 -5.13 -12.18 1.40
N LEU A 175 -4.30 -11.13 1.52
CA LEU A 175 -3.41 -10.70 0.44
C LEU A 175 -2.41 -11.79 0.01
N LEU A 176 -1.86 -12.55 0.96
CA LEU A 176 -0.93 -13.64 0.66
C LEU A 176 -1.63 -14.81 -0.03
N ASP A 177 -2.88 -15.10 0.31
CA ASP A 177 -3.69 -16.13 -0.35
C ASP A 177 -3.98 -15.73 -1.80
N ILE A 178 -4.41 -14.50 -2.04
CA ILE A 178 -4.57 -13.94 -3.39
C ILE A 178 -3.26 -13.98 -4.19
N LYS A 179 -2.13 -13.61 -3.56
CA LYS A 179 -0.80 -13.69 -4.19
C LYS A 179 -0.49 -15.11 -4.69
N ASN A 180 -0.88 -16.13 -3.93
CA ASN A 180 -0.68 -17.52 -4.34
C ASN A 180 -1.55 -17.89 -5.55
N GLY A 181 -2.79 -17.40 -5.61
CA GLY A 181 -3.65 -17.52 -6.80
C GLY A 181 -3.03 -16.86 -8.04
N LEU A 182 -2.50 -15.65 -7.90
CA LEU A 182 -1.82 -14.96 -9.01
C LEU A 182 -0.56 -15.70 -9.48
N ARG A 183 0.22 -16.27 -8.56
CA ARG A 183 1.39 -17.10 -8.91
C ARG A 183 0.99 -18.32 -9.74
N PHE A 184 -0.12 -18.97 -9.40
CA PHE A 184 -0.63 -20.10 -10.17
C PHE A 184 -0.98 -19.70 -11.61
N ILE A 185 -1.70 -18.58 -11.79
CA ILE A 185 -2.00 -18.04 -13.12
C ILE A 185 -0.71 -17.74 -13.88
N LEU A 186 0.23 -17.01 -13.29
CA LEU A 186 1.48 -16.62 -13.94
C LEU A 186 2.31 -17.83 -14.39
N SER A 187 2.24 -18.95 -13.65
CA SER A 187 2.90 -20.20 -14.03
C SER A 187 2.17 -21.00 -15.11
N SER A 188 0.91 -20.67 -15.37
CA SER A 188 0.02 -21.36 -16.33
C SER A 188 -0.09 -20.63 -17.68
N MET A 189 0.44 -19.41 -17.79
CA MET A 189 0.51 -18.60 -19.02
C MET A 189 1.80 -18.85 -19.79
#